data_AF-A0A945KSC7-F1
#
_entry.id   AF-A0A945KSC7-F1
#
_cell.length_a   1.000
_cell.length_b   1.000
_cell.length_c   1.000
_cell.angle_alpha   90.00
_cell.angle_beta   90.00
_cell.angle_gamma   90.00
#
_symmetry.space_group_name_H-M   'P 1'
#
loop_
_entity.id
_entity.type
_entity.pdbx_description
1 polymer ?
#
loop_
_entity_poly.entity_id
_entity_poly.type
_entity_poly.pdbx_seq_one_letter_code
_entity_poly.pdbx_strand_id
1 'polypeptide(L)'
;MTQSNIIPLPARTGVFDVDAFAPLLRQPGKALRGGLYGVGYEARVAIANYDQLIARHYQAVAPDGMAAACSLADIHFDTPQFGLAITFEKQTEIAVHDCDMVLDESLRALVAQFGGVFLHNATITGAAREKFHRNIFPHLKFHVDRGPTSANQYSCFTRDPDDAVQRQPRLSSTVFVANIVAWLEMVSKRRADAHTERGVRASYELFHDEMAAKLLGRIILEQAWEAPAGTGEIAVIDNRTVLHATYDKEKKTRGYPIGARYLI
;
A
#
# COMPACT_ATOMS: atom_id res chain seq x y z
N MET A 1 39.20 23.18 22.42
CA MET A 1 37.88 22.65 22.01
C MET A 1 37.96 22.36 20.52
N THR A 2 38.15 21.10 20.15
CA THR A 2 38.26 20.67 18.75
C THR A 2 36.87 20.69 18.11
N GLN A 3 36.69 21.57 17.13
CA GLN A 3 35.52 21.55 16.26
C GLN A 3 35.51 20.22 15.51
N SER A 4 34.53 19.38 15.82
CA SER A 4 34.26 18.17 15.06
C SER A 4 33.81 18.58 13.66
N ASN A 5 34.65 18.31 12.67
CA ASN A 5 34.26 18.35 11.26
C ASN A 5 33.17 17.29 11.04
N ILE A 6 31.91 17.71 11.12
CA ILE A 6 30.78 16.90 10.65
C ILE A 6 30.85 16.96 9.13
N ILE A 7 31.39 15.90 8.53
CA ILE A 7 31.28 15.69 7.09
C ILE A 7 29.79 15.46 6.81
N PRO A 8 29.12 16.28 5.98
CA PRO A 8 27.75 16.01 5.60
C PRO A 8 27.70 14.64 4.92
N LEU A 9 26.88 13.74 5.44
CA LEU A 9 26.59 12.49 4.73
C LEU A 9 26.01 12.88 3.37
N PRO A 10 26.47 12.27 2.25
CA PRO A 10 25.85 12.52 0.96
C PRO A 10 24.35 12.26 1.07
N ALA A 11 23.55 13.12 0.44
CA ALA A 11 22.11 12.92 0.31
C ALA A 11 21.90 11.47 -0.15
N ARG A 12 21.16 10.69 0.66
CA ARG A 12 20.93 9.27 0.38
C ARG A 12 20.32 9.18 -1.02
N THR A 13 21.07 8.62 -1.97
CA THR A 13 20.49 8.10 -3.20
C THR A 13 19.46 7.06 -2.77
N GLY A 14 18.19 7.27 -3.09
CA GLY A 14 17.12 6.37 -2.67
C GLY A 14 17.37 4.92 -3.10
N VAL A 15 16.72 3.97 -2.44
CA VAL A 15 16.90 2.53 -2.70
C VAL A 15 16.70 2.16 -4.17
N PHE A 16 15.75 2.80 -4.85
CA PHE A 16 15.39 2.54 -6.24
C PHE A 16 15.69 3.75 -7.13
N ASP A 17 16.11 3.46 -8.37
CA ASP A 17 16.00 4.42 -9.46
C ASP A 17 14.53 4.51 -9.90
N VAL A 18 13.86 5.60 -9.54
CA VAL A 18 12.42 5.80 -9.80
C VAL A 18 12.11 5.82 -11.29
N ASP A 19 12.99 6.41 -12.11
CA ASP A 19 12.77 6.56 -13.54
C ASP A 19 12.80 5.21 -14.28
N ALA A 20 13.49 4.22 -13.70
CA ALA A 20 13.48 2.85 -14.20
C ALA A 20 12.06 2.23 -14.23
N PHE A 21 11.13 2.72 -13.40
CA PHE A 21 9.75 2.22 -13.33
C PHE A 21 8.78 2.95 -14.26
N ALA A 22 9.18 4.04 -14.90
CA ALA A 22 8.34 4.79 -15.85
C ALA A 22 7.73 3.93 -16.98
N PRO A 23 8.39 2.87 -17.52
CA PRO A 23 7.76 1.97 -18.48
C PRO A 23 6.49 1.29 -17.97
N LEU A 24 6.38 1.00 -16.67
CA LEU A 24 5.19 0.37 -16.07
C LEU A 24 3.97 1.31 -16.08
N LEU A 25 4.18 2.63 -16.03
CA LEU A 25 3.07 3.59 -16.17
C LEU A 25 2.52 3.62 -17.60
N ARG A 26 3.39 3.39 -18.60
CA ARG A 26 3.02 3.40 -20.04
C ARG A 26 2.52 2.05 -20.54
N GLN A 27 3.03 0.95 -19.97
CA GLN A 27 2.73 -0.42 -20.38
C GLN A 27 2.43 -1.27 -19.13
N PRO A 28 1.35 -0.98 -18.40
CA PRO A 28 1.08 -1.56 -17.08
C PRO A 28 0.83 -3.07 -17.09
N GLY A 29 0.51 -3.65 -18.25
CA GLY A 29 0.40 -5.10 -18.42
C GLY A 29 1.72 -5.85 -18.62
N LYS A 30 2.87 -5.15 -18.73
CA LYS A 30 4.18 -5.78 -18.90
C LYS A 30 4.98 -5.75 -17.61
N ALA A 31 5.69 -6.85 -17.36
CA ALA A 31 6.68 -6.89 -16.28
C ALA A 31 7.95 -6.13 -16.68
N LEU A 32 8.53 -5.44 -15.70
CA LEU A 32 9.86 -4.85 -15.75
C LEU A 32 10.82 -5.78 -15.01
N ARG A 33 12.05 -5.96 -15.51
CA ARG A 33 13.10 -6.68 -14.81
C ARG A 33 14.27 -5.74 -14.54
N GLY A 34 14.87 -5.87 -13.36
CA GLY A 34 16.00 -5.06 -12.95
C GLY A 34 16.88 -5.80 -11.95
N GLY A 35 17.82 -5.09 -11.36
CA GLY A 35 18.66 -5.61 -10.28
C GLY A 35 18.84 -4.58 -9.18
N LEU A 36 18.93 -5.06 -7.93
CA LEU A 36 19.23 -4.27 -6.76
C LEU A 36 20.23 -5.04 -5.90
N TYR A 37 21.34 -4.41 -5.50
CA TYR A 37 22.41 -5.05 -4.73
C TYR A 37 22.91 -6.39 -5.30
N GLY A 38 22.93 -6.51 -6.63
CA GLY A 38 23.33 -7.74 -7.33
C GLY A 38 22.28 -8.87 -7.32
N VAL A 39 21.06 -8.60 -6.83
CA VAL A 39 19.92 -9.52 -6.87
C VAL A 39 18.95 -9.08 -7.96
N GLY A 40 18.54 -10.01 -8.82
CA GLY A 40 17.50 -9.76 -9.83
C GLY A 40 16.13 -9.55 -9.19
N TYR A 41 15.31 -8.70 -9.80
CA TYR A 41 13.92 -8.55 -9.43
C TYR A 41 13.02 -8.46 -10.67
N GLU A 42 11.74 -8.80 -10.47
CA GLU A 42 10.66 -8.51 -11.40
C GLU A 42 9.65 -7.57 -10.76
N ALA A 43 9.29 -6.49 -11.46
CA ALA A 43 8.32 -5.50 -11.02
C ALA A 43 7.10 -5.47 -11.95
N ARG A 44 5.90 -5.33 -11.39
CA ARG A 44 4.63 -5.30 -12.11
C ARG A 44 3.65 -4.33 -11.46
N VAL A 45 2.75 -3.77 -12.26
CA VAL A 45 1.56 -3.10 -11.73
C VAL A 45 0.59 -4.17 -11.24
N ALA A 46 0.09 -4.03 -10.01
CA ALA A 46 -0.84 -4.99 -9.42
C ALA A 46 -2.24 -4.88 -10.03
N ILE A 47 -2.74 -3.66 -10.24
CA ILE A 47 -4.00 -3.37 -10.93
C ILE A 47 -3.80 -2.30 -12.00
N ALA A 48 -3.83 -2.72 -13.26
CA ALA A 48 -3.65 -1.85 -14.41
C ALA A 48 -4.93 -1.07 -14.77
N ASN A 49 -4.77 0.17 -15.22
CA ASN A 49 -5.84 1.09 -15.65
C ASN A 49 -6.92 1.26 -14.57
N TYR A 50 -6.46 1.50 -13.33
CA TYR A 50 -7.26 1.49 -12.13
C TYR A 50 -8.36 2.56 -12.14
N ASP A 51 -8.03 3.77 -12.58
CA ASP A 51 -8.97 4.87 -12.77
C ASP A 51 -10.14 4.49 -13.70
N GLN A 52 -9.84 3.83 -14.82
CA GLN A 52 -10.83 3.37 -15.79
C GLN A 52 -11.68 2.23 -15.23
N LEU A 53 -11.08 1.32 -14.45
CA LEU A 53 -11.80 0.24 -13.79
C LEU A 53 -12.78 0.78 -12.75
N ILE A 54 -12.37 1.75 -11.93
CA ILE A 54 -13.25 2.44 -10.96
C ILE A 54 -14.37 3.17 -11.70
N ALA A 55 -14.04 3.99 -12.69
CA ALA A 55 -15.03 4.75 -13.47
C ALA A 55 -16.10 3.84 -14.08
N ARG A 56 -15.68 2.71 -14.67
CA ARG A 56 -16.61 1.73 -15.23
C ARG A 56 -17.45 1.04 -14.16
N HIS A 57 -16.85 0.67 -13.03
CA HIS A 57 -17.56 -0.02 -11.96
C HIS A 57 -18.62 0.88 -11.29
N TYR A 58 -18.31 2.15 -11.11
CA TYR A 58 -19.16 3.15 -10.46
C TYR A 58 -19.82 4.13 -11.44
N GLN A 59 -20.00 3.75 -12.71
CA GLN A 59 -20.52 4.64 -13.75
C GLN A 59 -21.88 5.28 -13.40
N ALA A 60 -22.73 4.58 -12.64
CA ALA A 60 -24.01 5.11 -12.20
C ALA A 60 -23.88 6.28 -11.18
N VAL A 61 -22.76 6.35 -10.45
CA VAL A 61 -22.46 7.39 -9.46
C VAL A 61 -21.56 8.47 -10.07
N ALA A 62 -20.65 8.08 -10.97
CA ALA A 62 -19.69 8.95 -11.62
C ALA A 62 -19.86 8.93 -13.15
N PRO A 63 -21.02 9.38 -13.69
CA PRO A 63 -21.29 9.32 -15.13
C PRO A 63 -20.32 10.19 -15.94
N ASP A 64 -19.86 11.29 -15.35
CA ASP A 64 -18.91 12.23 -15.95
C ASP A 64 -17.43 11.87 -15.68
N GLY A 65 -17.19 10.66 -15.16
CA GLY A 65 -15.85 10.12 -14.90
C GLY A 65 -15.25 10.52 -13.55
N MET A 66 -14.01 10.08 -13.32
CA MET A 66 -13.35 10.19 -12.02
C MET A 66 -13.06 11.63 -11.60
N ALA A 67 -12.68 12.51 -12.52
CA ALA A 67 -12.37 13.91 -12.19
C ALA A 67 -13.57 14.64 -11.56
N ALA A 68 -14.76 14.45 -12.14
CA ALA A 68 -16.00 15.01 -11.61
C ALA A 68 -16.34 14.41 -10.23
N ALA A 69 -16.22 13.09 -10.07
CA ALA A 69 -16.45 12.43 -8.80
C ALA A 69 -15.49 12.91 -7.69
N CYS A 70 -14.21 13.06 -8.00
CA CYS A 70 -13.20 13.56 -7.06
C CYS A 70 -13.48 15.01 -6.64
N SER A 71 -13.88 15.86 -7.59
CA SER A 71 -14.26 17.24 -7.31
C SER A 71 -15.51 17.33 -6.44
N LEU A 72 -16.51 16.48 -6.68
CA LEU A 72 -17.74 16.45 -5.89
C LEU A 72 -17.43 15.97 -4.46
N ALA A 73 -16.73 14.85 -4.34
CA ALA A 73 -16.34 14.23 -3.08
C ALA A 73 -15.30 15.02 -2.29
N ASP A 74 -14.57 15.96 -2.89
CA ASP A 74 -13.42 16.63 -2.26
C ASP A 74 -12.34 15.64 -1.80
N ILE A 75 -12.04 14.66 -2.67
CA ILE A 75 -11.03 13.62 -2.43
C ILE A 75 -10.08 13.60 -3.63
N HIS A 76 -8.79 13.81 -3.37
CA HIS A 76 -7.75 13.72 -4.39
C HIS A 76 -7.54 12.28 -4.87
N PHE A 77 -7.43 12.10 -6.19
CA PHE A 77 -7.09 10.82 -6.82
C PHE A 77 -6.48 11.07 -8.20
N ASP A 78 -5.23 10.61 -8.37
CA ASP A 78 -4.41 10.79 -9.57
C ASP A 78 -3.60 9.54 -9.90
N THR A 79 -4.10 8.37 -9.49
CA THR A 79 -3.39 7.10 -9.56
C THR A 79 -3.97 6.21 -10.69
N PRO A 80 -3.48 6.34 -11.94
CA PRO A 80 -4.00 5.55 -13.07
C PRO A 80 -3.63 4.06 -12.98
N GLN A 81 -2.57 3.73 -12.24
CA GLN A 81 -2.09 2.37 -12.01
C GLN A 81 -2.02 2.14 -10.51
N PHE A 82 -2.56 1.04 -9.99
CA PHE A 82 -2.65 0.85 -8.54
C PHE A 82 -1.85 -0.37 -8.07
N GLY A 83 -0.93 -0.10 -7.15
CA GLY A 83 0.06 -1.00 -6.60
C GLY A 83 1.23 -1.27 -7.53
N LEU A 84 2.44 -1.14 -6.98
CA LEU A 84 3.67 -1.64 -7.58
C LEU A 84 4.14 -2.86 -6.78
N ALA A 85 4.08 -4.05 -7.39
CA ALA A 85 4.62 -5.28 -6.82
C ALA A 85 6.04 -5.53 -7.34
N ILE A 86 7.00 -5.74 -6.45
CA ILE A 86 8.40 -6.04 -6.77
C ILE A 86 8.78 -7.34 -6.08
N THR A 87 9.12 -8.35 -6.86
CA THR A 87 9.52 -9.67 -6.36
C THR A 87 11.01 -9.90 -6.60
N PHE A 88 11.77 -10.09 -5.52
CA PHE A 88 13.19 -10.41 -5.59
C PHE A 88 13.44 -11.90 -5.77
N GLU A 89 14.42 -12.27 -6.59
CA GLU A 89 14.82 -13.66 -6.81
C GLU A 89 15.39 -14.32 -5.53
N LYS A 90 15.95 -13.51 -4.62
CA LYS A 90 16.49 -13.93 -3.33
C LYS A 90 16.04 -12.96 -2.24
N GLN A 91 15.99 -13.44 -0.99
CA GLN A 91 15.65 -12.58 0.13
C GLN A 91 16.61 -11.38 0.17
N THR A 92 16.06 -10.19 0.03
CA THR A 92 16.82 -8.94 -0.11
C THR A 92 16.50 -8.00 1.04
N GLU A 93 17.53 -7.45 1.68
CA GLU A 93 17.34 -6.42 2.70
C GLU A 93 17.15 -5.05 2.06
N ILE A 94 16.11 -4.35 2.49
CA ILE A 94 15.68 -3.07 1.93
C ILE A 94 15.73 -2.01 3.03
N ALA A 95 16.45 -0.92 2.76
CA ALA A 95 16.51 0.24 3.63
C ALA A 95 15.25 1.09 3.47
N VAL A 96 14.11 0.60 3.98
CA VAL A 96 12.79 1.26 3.81
C VAL A 96 12.75 2.65 4.45
N HIS A 97 13.43 2.85 5.58
CA HIS A 97 13.46 4.13 6.28
C HIS A 97 14.78 4.29 7.05
N ASP A 98 15.05 5.49 7.54
CA ASP A 98 16.19 5.76 8.44
C ASP A 98 15.86 5.51 9.93
N CYS A 99 16.79 5.87 10.82
CA CYS A 99 16.61 5.71 12.27
C CYS A 99 15.50 6.60 12.85
N ASP A 100 15.16 7.68 12.15
CA ASP A 100 14.16 8.68 12.52
C ASP A 100 12.78 8.38 11.91
N MET A 101 12.64 7.19 11.32
CA MET A 101 11.41 6.70 10.68
C MET A 101 11.00 7.52 9.45
N VAL A 102 11.95 8.20 8.81
CA VAL A 102 11.71 8.89 7.54
C VAL A 102 11.76 7.86 6.41
N LEU A 103 10.66 7.73 5.67
CA LEU A 103 10.54 6.85 4.52
C LEU A 103 11.57 7.24 3.45
N ASP A 104 12.26 6.23 2.90
CA ASP A 104 13.17 6.40 1.77
C ASP A 104 12.50 7.15 0.61
N GLU A 105 13.22 8.13 0.05
CA GLU A 105 12.66 9.05 -0.93
C GLU A 105 12.22 8.36 -2.22
N SER A 106 12.94 7.32 -2.66
CA SER A 106 12.52 6.56 -3.85
C SER A 106 11.25 5.76 -3.61
N LEU A 107 11.12 5.13 -2.43
CA LEU A 107 9.89 4.44 -2.04
C LEU A 107 8.72 5.43 -1.91
N ARG A 108 8.96 6.60 -1.32
CA ARG A 108 7.97 7.68 -1.24
C ARG A 108 7.47 8.10 -2.61
N ALA A 109 8.39 8.30 -3.57
CA ALA A 109 8.04 8.67 -4.94
C ALA A 109 7.26 7.55 -5.66
N LEU A 110 7.66 6.28 -5.47
CA LEU A 110 6.94 5.14 -6.04
C LEU A 110 5.54 4.97 -5.43
N VAL A 111 5.38 5.16 -4.11
CA VAL A 111 4.07 5.17 -3.45
C VAL A 111 3.19 6.29 -4.03
N ALA A 112 3.74 7.48 -4.26
CA ALA A 112 2.98 8.57 -4.87
C ALA A 112 2.51 8.24 -6.30
N GLN A 113 3.30 7.49 -7.08
CA GLN A 113 2.94 7.12 -8.46
C GLN A 113 1.95 5.96 -8.55
N PHE A 114 2.07 4.98 -7.65
CA PHE A 114 1.32 3.72 -7.73
C PHE A 114 0.31 3.54 -6.59
N GLY A 115 0.18 4.49 -5.66
CA GLY A 115 -0.66 4.40 -4.45
C GLY A 115 -0.07 3.50 -3.34
N GLY A 116 0.66 2.45 -3.71
CA GLY A 116 1.35 1.57 -2.77
C GLY A 116 2.46 0.76 -3.42
N VAL A 117 3.44 0.35 -2.60
CA VAL A 117 4.58 -0.48 -3.02
C VAL A 117 4.60 -1.76 -2.19
N PHE A 118 4.70 -2.90 -2.85
CA PHE A 118 4.62 -4.23 -2.27
C PHE A 118 5.88 -5.00 -2.66
N LEU A 119 6.72 -5.32 -1.68
CA LEU A 119 7.99 -5.99 -1.88
C LEU A 119 7.88 -7.44 -1.40
N HIS A 120 8.17 -8.38 -2.27
CA HIS A 120 8.16 -9.81 -1.97
C HIS A 120 9.57 -10.37 -1.97
N ASN A 121 9.81 -11.31 -1.05
CA ASN A 121 11.14 -11.84 -0.76
C ASN A 121 12.09 -10.71 -0.31
N ALA A 122 11.57 -9.84 0.58
CA ALA A 122 12.28 -8.67 1.07
C ALA A 122 12.08 -8.47 2.58
N THR A 123 13.11 -8.01 3.27
CA THR A 123 13.06 -7.66 4.70
C THR A 123 13.61 -6.26 4.94
N ILE A 124 13.26 -5.64 6.06
CA ILE A 124 13.84 -4.34 6.42
C ILE A 124 15.28 -4.55 6.93
N THR A 125 16.20 -3.67 6.57
CA THR A 125 17.62 -3.76 6.96
C THR A 125 17.84 -3.61 8.48
N GLY A 126 18.67 -4.47 9.05
CA GLY A 126 19.34 -4.29 10.35
C GLY A 126 18.44 -3.92 11.55
N ALA A 127 18.91 -2.98 12.38
CA ALA A 127 18.29 -2.56 13.65
C ALA A 127 16.89 -1.92 13.51
N ALA A 128 16.47 -1.57 12.29
CA ALA A 128 15.12 -1.07 12.03
C ALA A 128 14.05 -2.20 12.13
N ARG A 129 14.48 -3.46 12.21
CA ARG A 129 13.57 -4.58 12.49
C ARG A 129 12.87 -4.39 13.84
N GLU A 130 13.56 -4.24 14.95
CA GLU A 130 13.02 -4.42 16.32
C GLU A 130 11.86 -3.49 16.80
N LYS A 131 11.44 -2.46 16.07
CA LYS A 131 10.50 -1.41 16.58
C LYS A 131 9.00 -1.66 16.31
N PHE A 132 8.54 -2.90 16.23
CA PHE A 132 7.22 -3.22 15.68
C PHE A 132 6.04 -2.94 16.62
N HIS A 133 4.97 -2.33 16.08
CA HIS A 133 3.61 -2.56 16.59
C HIS A 133 3.06 -3.84 15.96
N ARG A 134 2.23 -4.55 16.71
CA ARG A 134 1.50 -5.73 16.23
C ARG A 134 0.03 -5.37 16.12
N ASN A 135 -0.45 -5.16 14.90
CA ASN A 135 -1.84 -4.79 14.67
C ASN A 135 -2.66 -5.98 14.19
N ILE A 136 -3.87 -6.07 14.73
CA ILE A 136 -4.94 -6.92 14.21
C ILE A 136 -6.01 -5.99 13.69
N PHE A 137 -6.11 -5.86 12.38
CA PHE A 137 -7.13 -4.99 11.80
C PHE A 137 -8.47 -5.73 11.68
N PRO A 138 -9.59 -5.02 11.90
CA PRO A 138 -10.92 -5.58 11.72
C PRO A 138 -11.18 -5.97 10.26
N HIS A 139 -11.96 -7.04 10.09
CA HIS A 139 -12.34 -7.59 8.79
C HIS A 139 -13.19 -6.60 7.97
N LEU A 140 -12.76 -6.28 6.76
CA LEU A 140 -13.39 -5.36 5.79
C LEU A 140 -13.78 -3.98 6.35
N LYS A 141 -13.16 -3.60 7.46
CA LYS A 141 -13.28 -2.25 8.03
C LYS A 141 -12.10 -1.41 7.55
N PHE A 142 -12.29 -0.77 6.40
CA PHE A 142 -11.31 0.08 5.76
C PHE A 142 -11.09 1.35 6.58
N HIS A 143 -9.84 1.68 6.85
CA HIS A 143 -9.49 2.84 7.67
C HIS A 143 -8.16 3.45 7.25
N VAL A 144 -7.95 4.68 7.73
CA VAL A 144 -6.62 5.31 7.79
C VAL A 144 -6.08 5.11 9.21
N ASP A 145 -4.83 4.71 9.33
CA ASP A 145 -4.19 4.61 10.64
C ASP A 145 -3.83 5.98 11.21
N ARG A 146 -3.58 6.95 10.32
CA ARG A 146 -3.02 8.25 10.62
C ARG A 146 -3.90 9.32 9.98
N GLY A 147 -4.48 10.18 10.82
CA GLY A 147 -5.34 11.25 10.34
C GLY A 147 -4.55 12.37 9.64
N PRO A 148 -5.22 13.31 8.96
CA PRO A 148 -4.59 14.35 8.12
C PRO A 148 -3.57 15.24 8.84
N THR A 149 -3.65 15.36 10.17
CA THR A 149 -2.77 16.17 11.00
C THR A 149 -1.51 15.43 11.48
N SER A 150 -1.39 14.13 11.19
CA SER A 150 -0.24 13.32 11.62
C SER A 150 0.99 13.65 10.76
N ALA A 151 2.17 13.77 11.36
CA ALA A 151 3.41 13.98 10.61
C ALA A 151 3.87 12.70 9.86
N ASN A 152 3.49 11.54 10.38
CA ASN A 152 3.83 10.22 9.85
C ASN A 152 2.66 9.62 9.07
N GLN A 153 2.52 9.99 7.80
CA GLN A 153 1.39 9.64 6.94
C GLN A 153 1.54 8.28 6.24
N TYR A 154 2.72 7.67 6.25
CA TYR A 154 2.95 6.41 5.56
C TYR A 154 2.79 5.23 6.51
N SER A 155 2.00 4.23 6.13
CA SER A 155 1.95 2.96 6.85
C SER A 155 2.86 1.95 6.15
N CYS A 156 3.73 1.30 6.93
CA CYS A 156 4.60 0.22 6.48
C CYS A 156 4.22 -1.07 7.23
N PHE A 157 3.72 -2.04 6.49
CA PHE A 157 3.34 -3.35 6.97
C PHE A 157 4.39 -4.39 6.59
N THR A 158 4.68 -5.31 7.49
CA THR A 158 5.72 -6.33 7.26
C THR A 158 5.29 -7.69 7.75
N ARG A 159 5.65 -8.72 6.97
CA ARG A 159 5.80 -10.10 7.43
C ARG A 159 7.28 -10.42 7.52
N ASP A 160 7.81 -10.39 8.73
CA ASP A 160 9.22 -10.69 9.00
C ASP A 160 9.44 -12.22 9.06
N PRO A 161 10.33 -12.79 8.23
CA PRO A 161 10.60 -14.22 8.22
C PRO A 161 11.34 -14.71 9.47
N ASP A 162 11.97 -13.81 10.23
CA ASP A 162 12.70 -14.12 11.45
C ASP A 162 11.83 -13.95 12.71
N ASP A 163 10.66 -13.30 12.61
CA ASP A 163 9.71 -13.17 13.72
C ASP A 163 8.90 -14.47 13.90
N ALA A 164 8.99 -15.08 15.08
CA ALA A 164 8.32 -16.35 15.39
C ALA A 164 6.80 -16.34 15.20
N VAL A 165 6.17 -15.17 15.34
CA VAL A 165 4.74 -14.95 15.11
C VAL A 165 4.47 -14.79 13.63
N GLN A 166 5.24 -13.99 12.89
CA GLN A 166 4.97 -13.58 11.49
C GLN A 166 5.51 -14.54 10.41
N ARG A 167 6.48 -15.39 10.75
CA ARG A 167 7.19 -16.24 9.77
C ARG A 167 6.32 -17.25 9.02
N GLN A 168 5.12 -17.55 9.53
CA GLN A 168 4.24 -18.55 8.92
C GLN A 168 3.35 -17.92 7.84
N PRO A 169 2.98 -18.66 6.78
CA PRO A 169 1.96 -18.22 5.83
C PRO A 169 0.65 -17.84 6.56
N ARG A 170 0.04 -16.75 6.15
CA ARG A 170 -1.24 -16.29 6.71
C ARG A 170 -2.43 -16.83 5.93
N LEU A 171 -3.55 -16.99 6.64
CA LEU A 171 -4.87 -17.25 6.07
C LEU A 171 -5.68 -15.97 5.80
N SER A 172 -5.22 -14.83 6.34
CA SER A 172 -5.83 -13.52 6.17
C SER A 172 -4.89 -12.59 5.42
N SER A 173 -5.46 -11.79 4.52
CA SER A 173 -4.75 -10.80 3.73
C SER A 173 -4.95 -9.38 4.26
N THR A 174 -4.09 -8.47 3.85
CA THR A 174 -4.38 -7.03 3.93
C THR A 174 -4.87 -6.59 2.55
N VAL A 175 -5.98 -5.86 2.53
CA VAL A 175 -6.59 -5.35 1.30
C VAL A 175 -6.54 -3.83 1.28
N PHE A 176 -6.40 -3.26 0.09
CA PHE A 176 -6.16 -1.84 -0.14
C PHE A 176 -7.07 -1.29 -1.23
N VAL A 177 -7.54 -0.06 -1.05
CA VAL A 177 -8.29 0.71 -2.06
C VAL A 177 -7.89 2.17 -2.02
N ALA A 178 -7.98 2.88 -3.15
CA ALA A 178 -7.87 4.34 -3.11
C ALA A 178 -9.02 4.96 -2.32
N ASN A 179 -8.77 6.08 -1.62
CA ASN A 179 -9.76 6.74 -0.75
C ASN A 179 -11.08 7.06 -1.46
N ILE A 180 -11.03 7.46 -2.74
CA ILE A 180 -12.22 7.77 -3.54
C ILE A 180 -13.17 6.57 -3.70
N VAL A 181 -12.64 5.33 -3.71
CA VAL A 181 -13.44 4.11 -3.82
C VAL A 181 -14.41 3.96 -2.65
N ALA A 182 -14.01 4.37 -1.44
CA ALA A 182 -14.88 4.30 -0.27
C ALA A 182 -16.09 5.21 -0.40
N TRP A 183 -15.87 6.44 -0.88
CA TRP A 183 -16.96 7.39 -1.13
C TRP A 183 -17.89 6.86 -2.24
N LEU A 184 -17.33 6.39 -3.36
CA LEU A 184 -18.11 5.84 -4.48
C LEU A 184 -18.96 4.63 -4.06
N GLU A 185 -18.39 3.72 -3.27
CA GLU A 185 -19.12 2.56 -2.75
C GLU A 185 -20.26 3.01 -1.82
N MET A 186 -20.01 3.95 -0.90
CA MET A 186 -21.03 4.45 0.03
C MET A 186 -22.19 5.12 -0.71
N VAL A 187 -21.91 5.97 -1.70
CA VAL A 187 -22.93 6.62 -2.53
C VAL A 187 -23.67 5.61 -3.40
N SER A 188 -22.96 4.69 -4.06
CA SER A 188 -23.57 3.63 -4.90
C SER A 188 -24.56 2.76 -4.13
N LYS A 189 -24.26 2.49 -2.84
CA LYS A 189 -25.13 1.71 -1.95
C LYS A 189 -26.15 2.56 -1.19
N ARG A 190 -26.27 3.85 -1.51
CA ARG A 190 -27.17 4.82 -0.84
C ARG A 190 -26.96 4.90 0.68
N ARG A 191 -25.72 4.70 1.11
CA ARG A 191 -25.27 4.86 2.51
C ARG A 191 -24.67 6.24 2.78
N ALA A 192 -24.47 7.03 1.74
CA ALA A 192 -24.09 8.43 1.78
C ALA A 192 -24.80 9.19 0.65
N ASP A 193 -24.98 10.49 0.84
CA ASP A 193 -25.50 11.41 -0.19
C ASP A 193 -24.32 12.14 -0.83
N ALA A 194 -24.22 12.06 -2.15
CA ALA A 194 -23.13 12.62 -2.93
C ALA A 194 -22.98 14.15 -2.80
N HIS A 195 -24.06 14.86 -2.45
CA HIS A 195 -24.05 16.32 -2.36
C HIS A 195 -23.66 16.85 -0.98
N THR A 196 -23.76 16.02 0.06
CA THR A 196 -23.49 16.43 1.44
C THR A 196 -22.25 15.74 2.01
N GLU A 197 -21.94 14.53 1.54
CA GLU A 197 -20.78 13.78 1.98
C GLU A 197 -19.53 14.21 1.20
N ARG A 198 -18.52 14.74 1.91
CA ARG A 198 -17.25 15.17 1.33
C ARG A 198 -16.07 14.74 2.22
N GLY A 199 -14.89 14.63 1.61
CA GLY A 199 -13.65 14.24 2.26
C GLY A 199 -13.57 12.76 2.64
N VAL A 200 -12.47 12.40 3.28
CA VAL A 200 -12.17 11.04 3.73
C VAL A 200 -12.57 10.88 5.20
N ARG A 201 -13.30 9.81 5.52
CA ARG A 201 -13.64 9.40 6.89
C ARG A 201 -12.52 8.56 7.49
N ALA A 202 -12.41 8.58 8.81
CA ALA A 202 -11.42 7.76 9.52
C ALA A 202 -11.62 6.25 9.29
N SER A 203 -12.86 5.79 9.12
CA SER A 203 -13.16 4.38 8.86
C SER A 203 -14.47 4.18 8.08
N TYR A 204 -14.55 3.04 7.40
CA TYR A 204 -15.65 2.61 6.56
C TYR A 204 -15.87 1.10 6.70
N GLU A 205 -17.12 0.67 6.63
CA GLU A 205 -17.48 -0.74 6.42
C GLU A 205 -17.86 -0.91 4.95
N LEU A 206 -16.87 -1.30 4.14
CA LEU A 206 -17.00 -1.41 2.70
C LEU A 206 -16.96 -2.87 2.29
N PHE A 207 -17.75 -3.19 1.26
CA PHE A 207 -17.82 -4.51 0.66
C PHE A 207 -18.29 -5.59 1.65
N HIS A 208 -19.26 -6.39 1.23
CA HIS A 208 -19.53 -7.66 1.92
C HIS A 208 -18.69 -8.76 1.26
N ASP A 209 -18.44 -9.87 1.94
CA ASP A 209 -17.44 -10.88 1.52
C ASP A 209 -17.57 -11.38 0.09
N GLU A 210 -18.79 -11.74 -0.32
CA GLU A 210 -19.06 -12.23 -1.68
C GLU A 210 -18.80 -11.17 -2.75
N MET A 211 -18.92 -9.89 -2.37
CA MET A 211 -18.60 -8.77 -3.24
C MET A 211 -17.09 -8.51 -3.25
N ALA A 212 -16.46 -8.51 -2.07
CA ALA A 212 -15.02 -8.30 -1.93
C ALA A 212 -14.25 -9.29 -2.81
N ALA A 213 -14.57 -10.59 -2.72
CA ALA A 213 -13.95 -11.64 -3.54
C ALA A 213 -14.04 -11.39 -5.05
N LYS A 214 -15.13 -10.79 -5.54
CA LYS A 214 -15.33 -10.46 -6.97
C LYS A 214 -14.59 -9.19 -7.40
N LEU A 215 -14.13 -8.38 -6.44
CA LEU A 215 -13.46 -7.09 -6.67
C LEU A 215 -11.94 -7.16 -6.43
N LEU A 216 -11.44 -8.23 -5.81
CA LEU A 216 -9.99 -8.47 -5.67
C LEU A 216 -9.30 -8.49 -7.04
N GLY A 217 -8.15 -7.82 -7.13
CA GLY A 217 -7.37 -7.66 -8.35
C GLY A 217 -7.99 -6.73 -9.40
N ARG A 218 -9.12 -6.08 -9.08
CA ARG A 218 -9.82 -5.17 -10.01
C ARG A 218 -10.06 -3.79 -9.42
N ILE A 219 -10.66 -3.75 -8.23
CA ILE A 219 -10.92 -2.53 -7.45
C ILE A 219 -10.17 -2.59 -6.12
N ILE A 220 -10.03 -3.80 -5.56
CA ILE A 220 -9.37 -4.05 -4.29
C ILE A 220 -8.03 -4.73 -4.58
N LEU A 221 -6.93 -4.14 -4.12
CA LEU A 221 -5.61 -4.77 -4.16
C LEU A 221 -5.45 -5.66 -2.93
N GLU A 222 -4.90 -6.86 -3.12
CA GLU A 222 -4.65 -7.82 -2.05
C GLU A 222 -3.16 -8.05 -1.84
N GLN A 223 -2.71 -7.93 -0.59
CA GLN A 223 -1.46 -8.48 -0.10
C GLN A 223 -1.78 -9.72 0.74
N ALA A 224 -1.60 -10.90 0.15
CA ALA A 224 -2.08 -12.16 0.71
C ALA A 224 -1.33 -12.59 1.99
N TRP A 225 -0.04 -12.25 2.10
CA TRP A 225 0.86 -12.67 3.18
C TRP A 225 0.98 -14.20 3.33
N GLU A 226 0.77 -14.94 2.26
CA GLU A 226 0.73 -16.41 2.23
C GLU A 226 2.03 -17.03 1.69
N ALA A 227 3.07 -16.23 1.49
CA ALA A 227 4.35 -16.73 1.01
C ALA A 227 4.93 -17.78 1.98
N PRO A 228 5.72 -18.76 1.49
CA PRO A 228 6.30 -19.80 2.33
C PRO A 228 7.09 -19.25 3.52
N ALA A 229 7.26 -20.08 4.54
CA ALA A 229 8.12 -19.75 5.67
C ALA A 229 9.54 -19.41 5.20
N GLY A 230 10.16 -18.40 5.82
CA GLY A 230 11.46 -17.87 5.39
C GLY A 230 11.40 -16.87 4.25
N THR A 231 10.21 -16.38 3.86
CA THR A 231 10.06 -15.31 2.87
C THR A 231 9.61 -14.02 3.55
N GLY A 232 10.37 -12.94 3.42
CA GLY A 232 9.94 -11.62 3.89
C GLY A 232 9.00 -10.91 2.91
N GLU A 233 8.05 -10.16 3.44
CA GLU A 233 7.15 -9.31 2.66
C GLU A 233 6.98 -7.94 3.31
N ILE A 234 6.90 -6.89 2.50
CA ILE A 234 6.75 -5.50 2.94
C ILE A 234 5.67 -4.84 2.08
N ALA A 235 4.79 -4.04 2.69
CA ALA A 235 3.87 -3.17 1.98
C ALA A 235 3.98 -1.74 2.54
N VAL A 236 4.09 -0.74 1.67
CA VAL A 236 4.13 0.68 2.03
C VAL A 236 3.01 1.41 1.30
N ILE A 237 2.22 2.18 2.05
CA ILE A 237 1.12 3.00 1.52
C ILE A 237 1.14 4.40 2.11
N ASP A 238 0.45 5.33 1.46
CA ASP A 238 0.17 6.67 1.98
C ASP A 238 -1.28 6.76 2.47
N ASN A 239 -1.48 7.00 3.78
CA ASN A 239 -2.81 7.09 4.38
C ASN A 239 -3.65 8.25 3.82
N ARG A 240 -3.02 9.24 3.16
CA ARG A 240 -3.75 10.35 2.51
C ARG A 240 -4.47 9.94 1.24
N THR A 241 -4.07 8.83 0.62
CA THR A 241 -4.59 8.39 -0.68
C THR A 241 -5.13 6.96 -0.68
N VAL A 242 -4.71 6.12 0.29
CA VAL A 242 -5.06 4.70 0.37
C VAL A 242 -5.65 4.33 1.71
N LEU A 243 -6.77 3.60 1.67
CA LEU A 243 -7.35 2.89 2.80
C LEU A 243 -6.90 1.43 2.79
N HIS A 244 -6.86 0.83 3.98
CA HIS A 244 -6.59 -0.60 4.11
C HIS A 244 -7.50 -1.27 5.15
N ALA A 245 -7.66 -2.59 5.03
CA ALA A 245 -8.38 -3.45 5.97
C ALA A 245 -7.76 -4.85 6.02
N THR A 246 -8.17 -5.68 6.98
CA THR A 246 -7.96 -7.14 6.89
C THR A 246 -9.06 -7.76 6.03
N TYR A 247 -8.71 -8.80 5.27
CA TYR A 247 -9.68 -9.71 4.66
C TYR A 247 -9.40 -11.15 5.13
N ASP A 248 -10.31 -11.68 5.96
CA ASP A 248 -10.32 -13.08 6.39
C ASP A 248 -11.14 -13.93 5.41
N LYS A 249 -10.45 -14.73 4.60
CA LYS A 249 -11.06 -15.61 3.59
C LYS A 249 -11.93 -16.71 4.21
N GLU A 250 -11.58 -17.18 5.41
CA GLU A 250 -12.19 -18.34 6.06
C GLU A 250 -13.14 -17.97 7.21
N LYS A 251 -13.26 -16.67 7.54
CA LYS A 251 -14.15 -16.09 8.58
C LYS A 251 -13.99 -16.69 9.99
N LYS A 252 -12.91 -17.41 10.24
CA LYS A 252 -12.68 -18.19 11.47
C LYS A 252 -11.36 -17.85 12.14
N THR A 253 -10.56 -16.96 11.56
CA THR A 253 -9.26 -16.62 12.12
C THR A 253 -9.40 -15.37 12.99
N ARG A 254 -8.95 -15.45 14.24
CA ARG A 254 -8.59 -14.23 14.98
C ARG A 254 -7.45 -13.63 14.18
N GLY A 255 -7.68 -12.45 13.60
CA GLY A 255 -6.77 -11.82 12.66
C GLY A 255 -5.32 -11.92 13.13
N TYR A 256 -4.44 -12.22 12.17
CA TYR A 256 -3.05 -12.54 12.48
C TYR A 256 -2.23 -11.25 12.64
N PRO A 257 -1.43 -11.10 13.70
CA PRO A 257 -0.72 -9.85 13.96
C PRO A 257 0.30 -9.57 12.86
N ILE A 258 0.16 -8.46 12.17
CA ILE A 258 1.15 -7.98 11.21
C ILE A 258 2.05 -6.92 11.86
N GLY A 259 3.32 -6.89 11.47
CA GLY A 259 4.20 -5.80 11.84
C GLY A 259 3.70 -4.52 11.19
N ALA A 260 3.50 -3.46 11.97
CA ALA A 260 3.09 -2.16 11.47
C ALA A 260 4.03 -1.07 11.99
N ARG A 261 4.35 -0.11 11.11
CA ARG A 261 5.10 1.10 11.41
C ARG A 261 4.44 2.30 10.73
N TYR A 262 4.55 3.46 11.36
CA TYR A 262 4.08 4.73 10.80
C TYR A 262 5.28 5.63 10.53
N LEU A 263 5.52 5.92 9.25
CA LEU A 263 6.70 6.61 8.74
C LEU A 263 6.37 8.04 8.30
N ILE A 264 7.38 8.91 8.38
CA ILE A 264 7.37 10.31 7.94
C ILE A 264 7.70 10.40 6.45
#